data_AF-A0AAW2D749-F1
#
_entry.id   AF-A0AAW2D749-F1
#
_cell.length_a   1.000
_cell.length_b   1.000
_cell.length_c   1.000
_cell.angle_alpha   90.00
_cell.angle_beta   90.00
_cell.angle_gamma   90.00
#
_symmetry.space_group_name_H-M   'P 1'
#
loop_
_entity.id
_entity.type
_entity.pdbx_description
1 polymer ?
#
loop_
_entity_poly.entity_id
_entity_poly.type
_entity_poly.pdbx_seq_one_letter_code
_entity_poly.pdbx_strand_id
1 'polypeptide(L)'
;MKACCIAKPKSSASFQILLQIKILQLKKFLPCDIDGTHHFACAVQANYFTCGGIAIGACISHKIADGTSFIMFMKTWAATARGDSDIYPQFQAATLFPPTSTLSGFQPENSMIKEKLVLKRFVFSSASIVALREKIRRKLRLGMPITPQPC
;
A
#
# COMPACT_ATOMS: atom_id res chain seq x y z
N MET A 1 -4.30 -6.73 -1.18
CA MET A 1 -3.31 -5.72 -0.79
C MET A 1 -3.56 -5.35 0.67
N LYS A 2 -2.52 -5.21 1.50
CA LYS A 2 -2.67 -4.84 2.91
C LYS A 2 -1.97 -3.50 3.11
N ALA A 3 -2.67 -2.52 3.67
CA ALA A 3 -2.11 -1.18 3.85
C ALA A 3 -2.61 -0.58 5.16
N CYS A 4 -1.67 -0.12 5.96
CA CYS A 4 -1.95 0.58 7.20
C CYS A 4 -1.89 2.08 6.91
N CYS A 5 -3.00 2.78 7.14
CA CYS A 5 -3.10 4.22 6.99
C CYS A 5 -3.20 4.84 8.39
N ILE A 6 -2.11 5.41 8.88
CA ILE A 6 -2.12 6.10 10.18
C ILE A 6 -2.65 7.52 9.97
N ALA A 7 -3.85 7.80 10.48
CA ALA A 7 -4.38 9.16 10.50
C ALA A 7 -3.60 9.99 11.53
N LYS A 8 -3.07 11.15 11.11
CA LYS A 8 -2.35 12.03 12.03
C LYS A 8 -3.30 13.04 12.67
N PRO A 9 -3.24 13.27 13.99
CA PRO A 9 -3.76 14.49 14.59
C PRO A 9 -2.91 15.70 14.18
N LYS A 10 -3.53 16.89 14.11
CA LYS A 10 -2.95 18.16 13.63
C LYS A 10 -1.77 18.73 14.46
N SER A 11 -1.19 17.98 15.40
CA SER A 11 -0.08 18.47 16.23
C SER A 11 1.29 18.08 15.65
N SER A 12 2.17 19.08 15.58
CA SER A 12 3.55 19.06 15.07
C SER A 12 4.43 17.91 15.62
N ALA A 13 4.10 17.36 16.79
CA ALA A 13 4.86 16.28 17.43
C ALA A 13 4.77 14.92 16.71
N SER A 14 3.82 14.72 15.79
CA SER A 14 3.58 13.40 15.19
C SER A 14 4.53 13.02 14.04
N PHE A 15 5.50 13.87 13.65
CA PHE A 15 6.46 13.51 12.58
C PHE A 15 7.42 12.39 13.00
N GLN A 16 7.74 12.29 14.29
CA GLN A 16 8.68 11.31 14.84
C GLN A 16 8.13 9.87 14.89
N ILE A 17 6.82 9.70 15.07
CA ILE A 17 6.22 8.36 15.23
C ILE A 17 6.34 7.52 13.95
N LEU A 18 6.27 8.14 12.76
CA LEU A 18 6.40 7.40 11.50
C LEU A 18 7.84 6.94 11.20
N LEU A 19 8.86 7.55 11.79
CA LEU A 19 10.26 7.21 11.51
C LEU A 19 10.75 5.97 12.28
N GLN A 20 10.07 5.57 13.35
CA GLN A 20 10.55 4.53 14.27
C GLN A 20 9.65 3.29 14.38
N ILE A 21 8.55 3.20 13.61
CA ILE A 21 7.72 1.99 13.64
C ILE A 21 8.52 0.82 13.04
N LYS A 22 9.06 -0.02 13.92
CA LYS A 22 9.54 -1.36 13.57
C LYS A 22 8.38 -2.08 12.89
N ILE A 23 8.58 -2.56 11.67
CA ILE A 23 7.52 -3.13 10.85
C ILE A 23 6.86 -4.36 11.49
N LEU A 24 7.55 -5.04 12.42
CA LEU A 24 6.96 -6.08 13.26
C LEU A 24 5.80 -5.59 14.15
N GLN A 25 5.84 -4.34 14.60
CA GLN A 25 4.72 -3.72 15.34
C GLN A 25 3.56 -3.36 14.42
N LEU A 26 3.77 -3.26 13.09
CA LEU A 26 2.72 -2.94 12.12
C LEU A 26 1.62 -4.01 12.11
N LYS A 27 1.99 -5.28 12.34
CA LYS A 27 1.04 -6.40 12.43
C LYS A 27 -0.05 -6.15 13.48
N LYS A 28 0.29 -5.54 14.62
CA LYS A 28 -0.67 -5.24 15.70
C LYS A 28 -1.75 -4.24 15.29
N PHE A 29 -1.47 -3.44 14.27
CA PHE A 29 -2.39 -2.41 13.79
C PHE A 29 -3.24 -2.87 12.61
N LEU A 30 -3.10 -4.12 12.16
CA LEU A 30 -3.85 -4.66 11.02
C LEU A 30 -4.97 -5.60 11.51
N PRO A 31 -6.16 -5.55 10.87
CA PRO A 31 -7.30 -6.41 11.23
C PRO A 31 -7.13 -7.88 10.82
N CYS A 32 -6.06 -8.21 10.10
CA CYS A 32 -5.89 -9.52 9.50
C CYS A 32 -4.42 -9.94 9.49
N ASP A 33 -4.16 -11.23 9.75
CA ASP A 33 -2.81 -11.77 9.66
C ASP A 33 -2.30 -11.77 8.22
N ILE A 34 -0.97 -11.74 8.08
CA ILE A 34 -0.32 -11.66 6.76
C ILE A 34 -0.57 -12.94 5.95
N ASP A 35 -0.83 -14.07 6.60
CA ASP A 35 -0.89 -15.43 6.05
C ASP A 35 -2.08 -15.74 5.11
N GLY A 36 -2.97 -14.79 4.87
CA GLY A 36 -3.97 -14.87 3.80
C GLY A 36 -5.01 -15.97 3.97
N THR A 37 -5.11 -16.54 5.18
CA THR A 37 -6.09 -17.56 5.56
C THR A 37 -7.51 -17.01 5.69
N HIS A 38 -7.64 -15.68 5.72
CA HIS A 38 -8.93 -15.02 5.88
C HIS A 38 -9.65 -14.79 4.53
N HIS A 39 -10.92 -15.19 4.47
CA HIS A 39 -11.79 -15.05 3.29
C HIS A 39 -12.56 -13.73 3.22
N PHE A 40 -12.13 -12.69 3.96
CA PHE A 40 -12.83 -11.40 3.94
C PHE A 40 -12.51 -10.59 2.67
N ALA A 41 -13.54 -9.96 2.10
CA ALA A 41 -13.38 -8.99 1.02
C ALA A 41 -12.60 -7.75 1.48
N CYS A 42 -12.98 -7.21 2.65
CA CYS A 42 -12.34 -6.07 3.30
C CYS A 42 -12.44 -6.24 4.83
N ALA A 43 -11.43 -5.78 5.56
CA ALA A 43 -11.45 -5.69 7.03
C ALA A 43 -10.77 -4.38 7.46
N VAL A 44 -11.27 -3.77 8.53
CA VAL A 44 -10.77 -2.48 9.04
C VAL A 44 -10.60 -2.56 10.56
N GLN A 45 -9.53 -1.97 11.10
CA GLN A 45 -9.25 -1.86 12.53
C GLN A 45 -8.93 -0.41 12.88
N ALA A 46 -9.67 0.16 13.83
CA ALA A 46 -9.34 1.44 14.45
C ALA A 46 -8.55 1.20 15.75
N ASN A 47 -7.39 1.84 15.87
CA ASN A 47 -6.50 1.70 17.02
C ASN A 47 -6.37 3.07 17.70
N TYR A 48 -6.82 3.15 18.94
CA TYR A 48 -6.79 4.37 19.75
C TYR A 48 -5.57 4.38 20.65
N PHE A 49 -4.83 5.48 20.66
CA PHE A 49 -3.68 5.66 21.53
C PHE A 49 -4.04 6.55 22.72
N THR A 50 -3.41 6.34 23.87
CA THR A 50 -3.61 7.14 25.08
C THR A 50 -3.27 8.63 24.89
N CYS A 51 -2.45 8.96 23.90
CA CYS A 51 -2.16 10.34 23.50
C CYS A 51 -3.24 11.00 22.63
N GLY A 52 -4.39 10.34 22.41
CA GLY A 52 -5.48 10.83 21.56
C GLY A 52 -5.26 10.62 20.05
N GLY A 53 -4.15 9.99 19.64
CA GLY A 53 -3.92 9.60 18.25
C GLY A 53 -4.78 8.39 17.84
N ILE A 54 -5.02 8.23 16.53
CA ILE A 54 -5.73 7.08 15.95
C ILE A 54 -4.94 6.51 14.77
N ALA A 55 -4.73 5.19 14.74
CA ALA A 55 -4.23 4.49 13.55
C ALA A 55 -5.32 3.59 12.96
N ILE A 56 -5.52 3.67 11.65
CA ILE A 56 -6.49 2.84 10.93
C ILE A 56 -5.73 1.81 10.09
N GLY A 57 -5.87 0.53 10.45
CA GLY A 57 -5.42 -0.57 9.62
C GLY A 57 -6.53 -1.02 8.69
N ALA A 58 -6.24 -1.26 7.42
CA ALA A 58 -7.19 -1.85 6.51
C ALA A 58 -6.56 -2.95 5.64
N CYS A 59 -7.31 -4.03 5.46
CA CYS A 59 -6.97 -5.14 4.60
C CYS A 59 -8.03 -5.25 3.50
N ILE A 60 -7.62 -5.34 2.24
CA ILE A 60 -8.52 -5.66 1.12
C ILE A 60 -8.00 -6.87 0.35
N SER A 61 -8.91 -7.76 -0.03
CA SER A 61 -8.56 -8.90 -0.88
C SER A 61 -8.01 -8.40 -2.22
N HIS A 62 -6.83 -8.88 -2.62
CA HIS A 62 -6.26 -8.53 -3.92
C HIS A 62 -7.09 -9.10 -5.10
N LYS A 63 -8.03 -10.02 -4.80
CA LYS A 63 -8.98 -10.55 -5.80
C LYS A 63 -9.99 -9.52 -6.27
N ILE A 64 -10.31 -8.51 -5.45
CA ILE A 64 -11.37 -7.52 -5.74
C ILE A 64 -10.85 -6.10 -5.96
N ALA A 65 -9.60 -5.83 -5.59
CA ALA A 65 -9.01 -4.49 -5.69
C ALA A 65 -7.49 -4.55 -5.83
N ASP A 66 -6.97 -3.67 -6.68
CA ASP A 66 -5.56 -3.34 -6.76
C ASP A 66 -5.18 -2.21 -5.79
N GLY A 67 -3.93 -1.75 -5.86
CA GLY A 67 -3.45 -0.67 -5.00
C GLY A 67 -4.12 0.68 -5.25
N THR A 68 -4.42 1.00 -6.50
CA THR A 68 -5.08 2.25 -6.88
C THR A 68 -6.51 2.28 -6.35
N SER A 69 -7.25 1.20 -6.57
CA SER A 69 -8.62 1.00 -6.08
C SER A 69 -8.68 1.09 -4.55
N PHE A 70 -7.71 0.49 -3.85
CA PHE A 70 -7.63 0.61 -2.39
C PHE A 70 -7.37 2.04 -1.91
N ILE A 71 -6.44 2.77 -2.54
CA ILE A 71 -6.17 4.18 -2.20
C ILE A 71 -7.41 5.04 -2.46
N MET A 72 -8.10 4.81 -3.58
CA MET A 72 -9.34 5.50 -3.92
C MET A 72 -10.45 5.21 -2.90
N PHE A 73 -10.60 3.96 -2.47
CA PHE A 73 -11.51 3.58 -1.39
C PHE A 73 -11.21 4.36 -0.10
N MET A 74 -9.96 4.39 0.35
CA MET A 74 -9.57 5.11 1.57
C MET A 74 -9.81 6.62 1.46
N LYS A 75 -9.52 7.23 0.31
CA LYS A 75 -9.79 8.65 0.07
C LYS A 75 -11.27 8.97 0.07
N THR A 76 -12.07 8.14 -0.61
CA THR A 76 -13.52 8.31 -0.71
C THR A 76 -14.17 8.12 0.64
N TRP A 77 -13.80 7.08 1.38
CA TRP A 77 -14.28 6.84 2.75
C TRP A 77 -13.98 8.03 3.67
N ALA A 78 -12.76 8.57 3.61
CA ALA A 78 -12.39 9.75 4.39
C ALA A 78 -13.20 11.00 3.99
N ALA A 79 -13.51 11.18 2.71
CA ALA A 79 -14.32 12.31 2.23
C ALA A 79 -15.79 12.15 2.63
N THR A 80 -16.37 10.95 2.48
CA THR A 80 -17.74 10.64 2.92
C THR A 80 -17.90 10.86 4.42
N ALA A 81 -16.92 10.44 5.22
CA ALA A 81 -16.93 10.65 6.67
C ALA A 81 -16.89 12.13 7.07
N ARG A 82 -16.44 13.04 6.19
CA ARG A 82 -16.49 14.49 6.39
C ARG A 82 -17.75 15.15 5.81
N GLY A 83 -18.56 14.40 5.05
CA GLY A 83 -19.69 14.94 4.31
C GLY A 83 -19.32 15.59 2.97
N ASP A 84 -18.13 15.30 2.43
CA ASP A 84 -17.54 16.03 1.29
C ASP A 84 -17.70 15.33 -0.07
N SER A 85 -18.34 14.15 -0.19
CA SER A 85 -18.21 13.34 -1.42
C SER A 85 -19.49 12.87 -2.10
N ASP A 86 -19.49 13.08 -3.42
CA ASP A 86 -20.35 12.45 -4.44
C ASP A 86 -19.55 11.50 -5.35
N ILE A 87 -18.43 10.95 -4.87
CA ILE A 87 -17.59 10.03 -5.65
C ILE A 87 -18.09 8.60 -5.45
N TYR A 88 -18.58 7.98 -6.52
CA TYR A 88 -19.07 6.61 -6.51
C TYR A 88 -18.11 5.69 -7.27
N PRO A 89 -17.62 4.61 -6.64
CA PRO A 89 -16.81 3.61 -7.35
C PRO A 89 -17.64 2.91 -8.43
N GLN A 90 -17.03 2.68 -9.59
CA GLN A 90 -17.67 1.94 -10.68
C GLN A 90 -17.29 0.46 -10.63
N PHE A 91 -18.29 -0.41 -10.49
CA PHE A 91 -18.11 -1.87 -10.48
C PHE A 91 -18.49 -2.48 -11.83
N GLN A 92 -17.81 -2.05 -12.89
CA GLN A 92 -18.12 -2.46 -14.28
C GLN A 92 -17.13 -3.49 -14.84
N ALA A 93 -16.36 -4.17 -13.97
CA ALA A 93 -15.31 -5.09 -14.39
C ALA A 93 -15.82 -6.18 -15.34
N ALA A 94 -16.97 -6.79 -15.07
CA ALA A 94 -17.55 -7.82 -15.94
C ALA A 94 -18.05 -7.28 -17.29
N THR A 95 -18.39 -5.99 -17.36
CA THR A 95 -18.79 -5.33 -18.62
C THR A 95 -17.56 -5.00 -19.46
N LEU A 96 -16.50 -4.49 -18.83
CA LEU A 96 -15.23 -4.14 -19.49
C LEU A 96 -14.39 -5.37 -19.85
N PHE A 97 -14.50 -6.42 -19.03
CA PHE A 97 -13.78 -7.68 -19.14
C PHE A 97 -14.78 -8.85 -18.99
N PRO A 98 -15.51 -9.20 -20.05
CA PRO A 98 -16.48 -10.29 -20.03
C PRO A 98 -15.86 -11.61 -19.55
N PRO A 99 -16.57 -12.40 -18.72
CA PRO A 99 -16.07 -13.69 -18.27
C PRO A 99 -15.82 -14.64 -19.44
N THR A 100 -14.68 -15.32 -19.44
CA THR A 100 -14.34 -16.36 -20.42
C THR A 100 -14.38 -17.74 -19.76
N SER A 101 -15.05 -18.70 -20.40
CA SER A 101 -15.10 -20.10 -19.97
C SER A 101 -13.78 -20.87 -20.20
N THR A 102 -12.80 -20.27 -20.88
CA THR A 102 -11.59 -20.94 -21.39
C THR A 102 -10.33 -20.62 -20.59
N LEU A 103 -10.42 -20.57 -19.26
CA LEU A 103 -9.24 -20.44 -18.39
C LEU A 103 -8.67 -21.83 -18.06
N SER A 104 -8.03 -22.48 -19.02
CA SER A 104 -7.28 -23.72 -18.80
C SER A 104 -5.84 -23.42 -18.40
N GLY A 105 -5.34 -24.03 -17.32
CA GLY A 105 -3.92 -24.01 -16.94
C GLY A 105 -3.49 -22.92 -15.95
N PHE A 106 -4.39 -22.04 -15.50
CA PHE A 106 -4.08 -21.09 -14.42
C PHE A 106 -4.33 -21.74 -13.06
N GLN A 107 -3.27 -22.10 -12.36
CA GLN A 107 -3.31 -22.49 -10.95
C GLN A 107 -2.81 -21.28 -10.13
N PRO A 108 -3.70 -20.53 -9.45
CA PRO A 108 -3.26 -19.44 -8.59
C PRO A 108 -2.42 -20.01 -7.45
N GLU A 109 -1.13 -19.72 -7.47
CA GLU A 109 -0.23 -20.08 -6.40
C GLU A 109 -0.41 -19.08 -5.24
N ASN A 110 -1.07 -19.52 -4.18
CA ASN A 110 -1.26 -18.71 -2.97
C ASN A 110 -0.12 -18.92 -1.97
N SER A 111 1.02 -19.47 -2.40
CA SER A 111 2.15 -19.77 -1.53
C SER A 111 2.79 -18.47 -1.05
N MET A 112 2.59 -18.17 0.24
CA MET A 112 3.40 -17.15 0.88
C MET A 112 4.74 -17.76 1.28
N ILE A 113 5.81 -17.12 0.81
CA ILE A 113 7.17 -17.42 1.25
C ILE A 113 7.20 -17.31 2.78
N LYS A 114 7.39 -18.44 3.47
CA LYS A 114 7.41 -18.54 4.94
C LYS A 114 8.74 -18.11 5.55
N GLU A 115 9.62 -17.52 4.76
CA GLU A 115 10.94 -17.10 5.22
C GLU A 115 10.86 -15.91 6.16
N LYS A 116 11.89 -15.79 7.01
CA LYS A 116 12.04 -14.67 7.94
C LYS A 116 12.34 -13.38 7.17
N LEU A 117 11.29 -12.67 6.79
CA LEU A 117 11.37 -11.38 6.12
C LEU A 117 11.70 -10.25 7.11
N VAL A 118 12.79 -9.52 6.83
CA VAL A 118 13.10 -8.25 7.49
C VAL A 118 12.69 -7.13 6.55
N LEU A 119 11.65 -6.38 6.91
CA LEU A 119 11.31 -5.18 6.16
C LEU A 119 12.18 -4.00 6.64
N LYS A 120 12.78 -3.28 5.68
CA LYS A 120 13.56 -2.06 5.91
C LYS A 120 12.92 -0.90 5.16
N ARG A 121 12.92 0.28 5.79
CA ARG A 121 12.46 1.52 5.15
C ARG A 121 13.66 2.29 4.64
N PHE A 122 13.68 2.56 3.33
CA PHE A 122 14.63 3.47 2.70
C PHE A 122 13.90 4.76 2.34
N VAL A 123 14.50 5.90 2.67
CA VAL A 123 13.91 7.22 2.39
C VAL A 123 14.75 7.91 1.32
N PHE A 124 14.12 8.16 0.16
CA PHE A 124 14.73 8.93 -0.92
C PHE A 124 14.21 10.35 -0.86
N SER A 125 15.11 11.31 -0.69
CA SER A 125 14.74 12.73 -0.72
C SER A 125 14.38 13.17 -2.14
N SER A 126 13.61 14.26 -2.26
CA SER A 126 13.33 14.88 -3.57
C SER A 126 14.63 15.19 -4.33
N ALA A 127 15.64 15.74 -3.64
CA ALA A 127 16.94 16.05 -4.23
C ALA A 127 17.66 14.78 -4.74
N SER A 128 17.61 13.68 -3.99
CA SER A 128 18.20 12.40 -4.40
C SER A 128 17.54 11.84 -5.65
N ILE A 129 16.21 11.98 -5.77
CA ILE A 129 15.45 11.55 -6.95
C ILE A 129 15.80 12.40 -8.17
N VAL A 130 15.89 13.72 -8.01
CA VAL A 130 16.30 14.65 -9.08
C VAL A 130 17.72 14.33 -9.55
N ALA A 131 18.66 14.17 -8.62
CA ALA A 131 20.05 13.80 -8.94
C ALA A 131 20.14 12.46 -9.69
N LEU A 132 19.33 11.46 -9.30
CA LEU A 132 19.27 10.17 -9.99
C LEU A 132 18.75 10.32 -11.43
N ARG A 133 17.68 11.09 -11.63
CA ARG A 133 17.12 11.36 -12.97
C ARG A 133 18.14 12.06 -13.87
N GLU A 134 18.86 13.06 -13.37
CA GLU A 134 19.90 13.73 -14.14
C GLU A 134 21.08 12.80 -14.46
N LYS A 135 21.50 11.94 -13.52
CA LYS A 135 22.55 10.94 -13.77
C LYS A 135 22.15 9.98 -14.90
N ILE A 136 20.91 9.51 -14.93
CA ILE A 136 20.39 8.63 -15.99
C ILE A 136 20.36 9.39 -17.32
N ARG A 137 19.81 10.62 -17.34
CA ARG A 137 19.75 11.44 -18.55
C ARG A 137 21.15 11.71 -19.13
N ARG A 138 22.14 11.98 -18.28
CA ARG A 138 23.53 12.16 -18.70
C ARG A 138 24.14 10.87 -19.26
N LYS A 139 23.92 9.71 -18.62
CA LYS A 139 24.41 8.41 -19.12
C LYS A 139 23.82 8.08 -20.50
N LEU A 140 22.53 8.34 -20.69
CA LEU A 140 21.85 8.15 -21.98
C LEU A 140 22.44 9.06 -23.07
N ARG A 141 22.71 10.34 -22.77
CA ARG A 141 23.35 11.27 -23.71
C ARG A 141 24.76 10.87 -24.13
N LEU A 142 25.48 10.15 -23.27
CA LEU A 142 26.86 9.71 -23.50
C LEU A 142 26.96 8.32 -24.14
N GLY A 143 25.83 7.69 -24.51
CA GLY A 143 25.82 6.32 -25.07
C GLY A 143 26.37 5.26 -24.11
N MET A 144 26.45 5.57 -22.80
CA MET A 144 27.15 4.73 -21.84
C MET A 144 26.20 3.68 -21.24
N PRO A 145 26.63 2.41 -21.10
CA PRO A 145 25.80 1.37 -20.50
C PRO A 145 25.30 1.75 -19.11
N ILE A 146 24.01 1.50 -18.85
CA ILE A 146 23.43 1.65 -17.51
C ILE A 146 23.83 0.41 -16.69
N THR A 147 25.07 0.38 -16.23
CA THR A 147 25.50 -0.65 -15.28
C THR A 147 25.01 -0.29 -13.86
N PRO A 148 24.42 -1.24 -13.13
CA PRO A 148 24.22 -1.12 -11.69
C PRO A 148 25.58 -0.87 -11.03
N GLN A 149 25.67 0.10 -10.14
CA GLN A 149 26.87 0.22 -9.30
C GLN A 149 26.79 -0.89 -8.24
N PRO A 150 27.87 -1.64 -8.00
CA PRO A 150 27.90 -2.55 -6.87
C PRO A 150 27.74 -1.75 -5.56
N CYS A 151 26.98 -2.34 -4.63
CA CYS A 151 26.73 -1.79 -3.30
C CYS A 151 28.01 -1.63 -2.48
#